data_AF-A0A1H3IKY1-F1
#
_entry.id   AF-A0A1H3IKY1-F1
#
_cell.length_a   1.000
_cell.length_b   1.000
_cell.length_c   1.000
_cell.angle_alpha   90.00
_cell.angle_beta   90.00
_cell.angle_gamma   90.00
#
_symmetry.space_group_name_H-M   'P 1'
#
loop_
_entity.id
_entity.type
_entity.pdbx_description
1 polymer ?
#
loop_
_entity_poly.entity_id
_entity_poly.type
_entity_poly.pdbx_seq_one_letter_code
_entity_poly.pdbx_strand_id
1 'polypeptide(L)'
;MFRRISKTKHKSRQAFTLVELIVVLVILAVLAAMLVPALTGYIKKAKKEKYYEEAHYALVACQSVIVEYYGVGNVAGNGTANQSGQQGGGGSGGDLRWDTGKNARNTPEEQAWGEKVLALLDRDRTTEPYLLIFGTGRANSGLDNSDAYTVYYIAYVANANAPAIFYINGEWRFQYPTDSPAVMRKQNGINYIITDDGIANNDIPIQYYVVSNKTNINDNFWTSTDSRSLRSHCEPHFKG
;
A
#
# COMPACT_ATOMS: atom_id res chain seq x y z
N MET A 1 86.62 30.46 -6.53
CA MET A 1 85.67 29.65 -7.34
C MET A 1 84.27 30.22 -7.13
N PHE A 2 83.64 30.77 -8.18
CA PHE A 2 82.38 31.54 -8.11
C PHE A 2 81.15 30.62 -7.91
N ARG A 3 80.25 30.99 -6.98
CA ARG A 3 78.98 30.27 -6.71
C ARG A 3 77.86 30.83 -7.60
N ARG A 4 77.31 30.01 -8.50
CA ARG A 4 76.12 30.35 -9.30
C ARG A 4 74.89 30.45 -8.41
N ILE A 5 74.23 31.61 -8.41
CA ILE A 5 72.88 31.80 -7.86
C ILE A 5 71.89 31.20 -8.85
N SER A 6 71.24 30.10 -8.51
CA SER A 6 70.15 29.52 -9.31
C SER A 6 68.89 30.38 -9.18
N LYS A 7 68.51 31.09 -10.25
CA LYS A 7 67.20 31.76 -10.34
C LYS A 7 66.08 30.70 -10.35
N THR A 8 65.35 30.57 -9.25
CA THR A 8 64.09 29.83 -9.22
C THR A 8 63.05 30.61 -10.04
N LYS A 9 62.61 30.06 -11.18
CA LYS A 9 61.46 30.60 -11.92
C LYS A 9 60.22 30.47 -11.01
N HIS A 10 59.75 31.58 -10.47
CA HIS A 10 58.40 31.65 -9.92
C HIS A 10 57.42 31.34 -11.07
N LYS A 11 56.86 30.12 -11.10
CA LYS A 11 55.68 29.83 -11.92
C LYS A 11 54.59 30.79 -11.43
N SER A 12 54.14 31.70 -12.28
CA SER A 12 52.96 32.51 -12.03
C SER A 12 51.79 31.57 -11.78
N ARG A 13 51.36 31.45 -10.52
CA ARG A 13 50.08 30.84 -10.20
C ARG A 13 49.03 31.85 -10.65
N GLN A 14 48.26 31.51 -11.68
CA GLN A 14 47.07 32.28 -12.03
C GLN A 14 46.14 32.23 -10.81
N ALA A 15 46.08 33.34 -10.07
CA ALA A 15 45.13 33.49 -8.98
C ALA A 15 43.76 33.72 -9.62
N PHE A 16 42.83 32.80 -9.36
CA PHE A 16 41.44 32.95 -9.77
C PHE A 16 40.88 34.20 -9.10
N THR A 17 40.23 35.08 -9.87
CA THR A 17 39.69 36.32 -9.30
C THR A 17 38.43 36.01 -8.49
N LEU A 18 38.18 36.78 -7.42
CA LEU A 18 36.91 36.66 -6.67
C LEU A 18 35.69 36.88 -7.58
N VAL A 19 35.85 37.69 -8.62
CA VAL A 19 34.81 38.01 -9.60
C VAL A 19 34.45 36.79 -10.46
N GLU A 20 35.44 36.04 -10.94
CA GLU A 20 35.16 34.82 -11.70
C GLU A 20 34.42 33.77 -10.84
N LEU A 21 34.74 33.69 -9.56
CA LEU A 21 34.11 32.75 -8.65
C LEU A 21 32.65 33.13 -8.36
N ILE A 22 32.36 34.41 -8.10
CA ILE A 22 30.98 34.83 -7.78
C ILE A 22 30.04 34.69 -8.98
N VAL A 23 30.51 34.95 -10.20
CA VAL A 23 29.69 34.78 -11.42
C VAL A 23 29.27 33.31 -11.58
N VAL A 24 30.20 32.37 -11.37
CA VAL A 24 29.90 30.93 -11.43
C VAL A 24 28.90 30.52 -10.36
N LEU A 25 29.07 30.99 -9.12
CA LEU A 25 28.13 30.71 -8.03
C LEU A 25 26.72 31.23 -8.33
N VAL A 26 26.60 32.43 -8.93
CA VAL A 26 25.30 32.99 -9.32
C VAL A 26 24.63 32.13 -10.40
N ILE A 27 25.38 31.70 -11.43
CA ILE A 27 24.83 30.83 -12.48
C ILE A 27 24.38 29.48 -11.89
N LEU A 28 25.20 28.86 -11.04
CA LEU A 28 24.85 27.60 -10.37
C LEU A 28 23.61 27.77 -9.47
N ALA A 29 23.47 28.88 -8.78
CA ALA A 29 22.32 29.17 -7.93
C ALA A 29 21.02 29.26 -8.75
N VAL A 30 21.04 29.97 -9.90
CA VAL A 30 19.86 30.09 -10.78
C VAL A 30 19.47 28.73 -11.37
N LEU A 31 20.45 27.95 -11.85
CA LEU A 31 20.20 26.61 -12.39
C LEU A 31 19.63 25.67 -11.32
N ALA A 32 20.22 25.67 -10.13
CA ALA A 32 19.73 24.85 -9.02
C ALA A 32 18.29 25.22 -8.62
N ALA A 33 17.96 26.51 -8.58
CA ALA A 33 16.64 26.99 -8.23
C ALA A 33 15.53 26.47 -9.18
N MET A 34 15.82 26.36 -10.47
CA MET A 34 14.88 25.80 -11.45
C MET A 34 14.85 24.26 -11.44
N LEU A 35 15.99 23.62 -11.21
CA LEU A 35 16.13 22.17 -11.32
C LEU A 35 15.56 21.42 -10.10
N VAL A 36 15.73 21.96 -8.89
CA VAL A 36 15.33 21.29 -7.64
C VAL A 36 13.83 20.98 -7.58
N PRO A 37 12.90 21.92 -7.90
CA PRO A 37 11.46 21.62 -7.93
C PRO A 37 11.11 20.50 -8.94
N ALA A 38 11.72 20.51 -10.12
CA ALA A 38 11.47 19.49 -11.14
C ALA A 38 11.92 18.10 -10.66
N LEU A 39 13.16 17.98 -10.17
CA LEU A 39 13.71 16.71 -9.67
C LEU A 39 12.92 16.16 -8.49
N THR A 40 12.51 17.02 -7.54
CA THR A 40 11.71 16.58 -6.39
C THR A 40 10.33 16.06 -6.80
N GLY A 41 9.70 16.65 -7.82
CA GLY A 41 8.48 16.14 -8.43
C GLY A 41 8.66 14.75 -9.06
N TYR A 42 9.71 14.56 -9.85
CA TYR A 42 10.03 13.26 -10.47
C TYR A 42 10.30 12.17 -9.43
N ILE A 43 11.02 12.49 -8.35
CA ILE A 43 11.28 11.55 -7.25
C ILE A 43 9.98 11.13 -6.58
N LYS A 44 9.05 12.06 -6.32
CA LYS A 44 7.74 11.73 -5.74
C LYS A 44 6.92 10.82 -6.66
N LYS A 45 6.90 11.09 -7.97
CA LYS A 45 6.24 10.22 -8.95
C LYS A 45 6.86 8.83 -8.95
N ALA A 46 8.18 8.72 -9.07
CA ALA A 46 8.87 7.43 -9.08
C ALA A 46 8.64 6.62 -7.80
N LYS A 47 8.56 7.28 -6.63
CA LYS A 47 8.19 6.62 -5.36
C LYS A 47 6.76 6.07 -5.40
N LYS A 48 5.79 6.83 -5.94
CA LYS A 48 4.41 6.35 -6.08
C LYS A 48 4.31 5.16 -7.03
N GLU A 49 4.98 5.22 -8.17
CA GLU A 49 5.05 4.09 -9.13
C GLU A 49 5.67 2.85 -8.48
N LYS A 50 6.73 3.01 -7.67
CA LYS A 50 7.31 1.89 -6.93
C LYS A 50 6.28 1.21 -6.02
N TYR A 51 5.52 2.00 -5.26
CA TYR A 51 4.49 1.45 -4.37
C TYR A 51 3.31 0.84 -5.13
N TYR A 52 3.00 1.36 -6.32
CA TYR A 52 2.02 0.77 -7.24
C TYR A 52 2.44 -0.64 -7.66
N GLU A 53 3.68 -0.81 -8.12
CA GLU A 53 4.20 -2.12 -8.51
C GLU A 53 4.21 -3.11 -7.34
N GLU A 54 4.66 -2.68 -6.16
CA GLU A 54 4.61 -3.52 -4.95
C GLU A 54 3.17 -3.96 -4.61
N ALA A 55 2.19 -3.07 -4.73
CA ALA A 55 0.79 -3.41 -4.50
C ALA A 55 0.18 -4.26 -5.61
N HIS A 56 0.62 -4.09 -6.86
CA HIS A 56 0.22 -4.93 -7.98
C HIS A 56 0.69 -6.38 -7.78
N TYR A 57 1.93 -6.57 -7.32
CA TYR A 57 2.38 -7.90 -6.92
C TYR A 57 1.54 -8.47 -5.78
N ALA A 58 1.14 -7.64 -4.80
CA ALA A 58 0.25 -8.08 -3.72
C ALA A 58 -1.12 -8.52 -4.24
N LEU A 59 -1.69 -7.80 -5.21
CA LEU A 59 -2.93 -8.21 -5.88
C LEU A 59 -2.78 -9.60 -6.51
N VAL A 60 -1.72 -9.81 -7.29
CA VAL A 60 -1.46 -11.09 -7.98
C VAL A 60 -1.24 -12.23 -6.99
N ALA A 61 -0.50 -12.00 -5.92
CA ALA A 61 -0.26 -12.98 -4.86
C ALA A 61 -1.58 -13.37 -4.16
N CYS A 62 -2.38 -12.39 -3.75
CA CYS A 62 -3.69 -12.61 -3.14
C CYS A 62 -4.63 -13.37 -4.09
N GLN A 63 -4.72 -12.95 -5.36
CA GLN A 63 -5.56 -13.61 -6.37
C GLN A 63 -5.13 -15.07 -6.60
N SER A 64 -3.82 -15.34 -6.64
CA SER A 64 -3.28 -16.69 -6.85
C SER A 64 -3.69 -17.64 -5.72
N VAL A 65 -3.59 -17.18 -4.47
CA VAL A 65 -4.01 -17.97 -3.31
C VAL A 65 -5.51 -18.23 -3.35
N ILE A 66 -6.33 -17.21 -3.61
CA ILE A 66 -7.79 -17.37 -3.63
C ILE A 66 -8.27 -18.30 -4.76
N VAL A 67 -7.64 -18.25 -5.94
CA VAL A 67 -7.96 -19.16 -7.05
C VAL A 67 -7.57 -20.60 -6.73
N GLU A 68 -6.45 -20.80 -6.03
CA GLU A 68 -6.09 -22.15 -5.57
C GLU A 68 -7.14 -22.72 -4.62
N TYR A 69 -7.68 -21.90 -3.71
CA TYR A 69 -8.78 -22.31 -2.85
C TYR A 69 -10.02 -22.71 -3.64
N TYR A 70 -10.36 -21.97 -4.69
CA TYR A 70 -11.43 -22.34 -5.60
C TYR A 70 -11.16 -23.70 -6.29
N GLY A 71 -9.93 -23.92 -6.77
CA GLY A 71 -9.54 -25.11 -7.52
C GLY A 71 -9.45 -26.41 -6.71
N VAL A 72 -9.12 -26.34 -5.42
CA VAL A 72 -9.01 -27.51 -4.53
C VAL A 72 -10.39 -28.09 -4.17
N GLY A 73 -11.50 -27.45 -4.57
CA GLY A 73 -12.84 -27.92 -4.23
C GLY A 73 -13.15 -27.81 -2.73
N ASN A 74 -12.25 -27.20 -1.96
CA ASN A 74 -12.57 -26.57 -0.69
C ASN A 74 -13.47 -25.37 -1.00
N VAL A 75 -14.72 -25.65 -1.36
CA VAL A 75 -15.82 -24.83 -0.87
C VAL A 75 -15.65 -24.92 0.65
N ALA A 76 -14.89 -24.01 1.25
CA ALA A 76 -14.45 -24.07 2.64
C ALA A 76 -15.61 -24.54 3.50
N GLY A 77 -15.61 -25.84 3.86
CA GLY A 77 -16.81 -26.65 3.98
C GLY A 77 -17.96 -25.85 4.52
N ASN A 78 -18.80 -25.28 3.64
CA ASN A 78 -19.83 -24.28 3.92
C ASN A 78 -19.85 -23.88 5.41
N GLY A 79 -18.85 -23.12 5.90
CA GLY A 79 -18.54 -23.23 7.35
C GLY A 79 -17.63 -22.23 8.06
N THR A 80 -16.50 -21.81 7.48
CA THR A 80 -15.49 -21.12 8.34
C THR A 80 -14.62 -20.09 7.64
N ALA A 81 -14.29 -20.23 6.35
CA ALA A 81 -13.50 -19.22 5.63
C ALA A 81 -14.33 -18.18 4.86
N ASN A 82 -15.67 -18.30 4.88
CA ASN A 82 -16.58 -17.29 4.33
C ASN A 82 -17.96 -17.33 5.01
N GLN A 83 -17.98 -17.62 6.32
CA GLN A 83 -19.21 -17.71 7.08
C GLN A 83 -19.45 -16.54 8.01
N SER A 84 -20.62 -15.96 7.78
CA SER A 84 -21.44 -15.25 8.74
C SER A 84 -21.14 -15.64 10.20
N GLY A 85 -20.61 -14.68 10.96
CA GLY A 85 -20.98 -14.55 12.37
C GLY A 85 -20.00 -15.03 13.43
N GLN A 86 -18.73 -15.35 13.12
CA GLN A 86 -17.76 -15.54 14.20
C GLN A 86 -17.20 -14.20 14.67
N GLN A 87 -17.84 -13.69 15.72
CA GLN A 87 -17.59 -12.44 16.41
C GLN A 87 -16.16 -12.42 16.99
N GLY A 88 -15.28 -11.61 16.39
CA GLY A 88 -13.98 -11.29 16.97
C GLY A 88 -13.29 -10.19 16.20
N GLY A 89 -13.27 -8.96 16.75
CA GLY A 89 -12.24 -7.97 16.43
C GLY A 89 -12.63 -6.65 15.75
N GLY A 90 -13.81 -6.06 15.98
CA GLY A 90 -14.02 -4.62 15.70
C GLY A 90 -14.49 -4.28 14.29
N GLY A 91 -15.81 -4.41 14.08
CA GLY A 91 -16.52 -4.06 12.86
C GLY A 91 -17.78 -4.91 12.76
N SER A 92 -18.96 -4.34 13.05
CA SER A 92 -20.23 -5.06 12.94
C SER A 92 -20.46 -5.49 11.49
N GLY A 93 -20.49 -6.79 11.18
CA GLY A 93 -20.63 -7.25 9.79
C GLY A 93 -20.33 -8.72 9.49
N GLY A 94 -19.72 -9.45 10.43
CA GLY A 94 -19.30 -10.83 10.16
C GLY A 94 -18.12 -10.93 9.21
N ASP A 95 -17.28 -9.90 9.15
CA ASP A 95 -16.01 -9.95 8.42
C ASP A 95 -15.11 -11.00 9.07
N LEU A 96 -14.65 -12.00 8.29
CA LEU A 96 -13.62 -12.93 8.72
C LEU A 96 -12.29 -12.20 8.85
N ARG A 97 -11.77 -12.24 10.07
CA ARG A 97 -10.45 -11.71 10.36
C ARG A 97 -9.48 -12.87 10.29
N TRP A 98 -8.89 -13.06 9.12
CA TRP A 98 -7.48 -13.40 9.14
C TRP A 98 -6.78 -12.15 9.65
N ASP A 99 -6.45 -12.12 10.93
CA ASP A 99 -5.62 -11.08 11.53
C ASP A 99 -4.29 -11.76 11.88
N THR A 100 -3.15 -11.11 11.75
CA THR A 100 -1.91 -11.56 12.42
C THR A 100 -1.48 -10.59 13.51
N GLY A 101 -2.29 -9.55 13.72
CA GLY A 101 -2.18 -8.59 14.80
C GLY A 101 -2.51 -9.21 16.16
N LYS A 102 -2.31 -8.38 17.19
CA LYS A 102 -2.22 -8.75 18.60
C LYS A 102 -3.44 -9.49 19.19
N ASN A 103 -4.56 -9.59 18.46
CA ASN A 103 -5.80 -10.25 18.89
C ASN A 103 -6.36 -11.29 17.88
N ALA A 104 -5.53 -11.71 16.91
CA ALA A 104 -5.90 -12.71 15.92
C ALA A 104 -6.32 -14.05 16.54
N ARG A 105 -7.46 -14.60 16.10
CA ARG A 105 -7.93 -15.94 16.46
C ARG A 105 -7.99 -16.84 15.23
N ASN A 106 -6.89 -16.89 14.49
CA ASN A 106 -6.82 -17.68 13.27
C ASN A 106 -6.66 -19.17 13.59
N THR A 107 -7.38 -20.03 12.88
CA THR A 107 -7.10 -21.46 12.78
C THR A 107 -5.75 -21.72 12.10
N PRO A 108 -5.13 -22.91 12.24
CA PRO A 108 -3.87 -23.24 11.56
C PRO A 108 -3.96 -23.16 10.02
N GLU A 109 -5.10 -23.52 9.45
CA GLU A 109 -5.39 -23.37 8.02
C GLU A 109 -5.45 -21.89 7.64
N GLU A 110 -6.07 -21.09 8.52
CA GLU A 110 -6.01 -19.63 8.52
C GLU A 110 -4.66 -19.05 9.02
N GLN A 111 -3.59 -19.84 9.07
CA GLN A 111 -2.22 -19.32 9.20
C GLN A 111 -1.37 -19.74 8.00
N ALA A 112 -1.66 -20.87 7.37
CA ALA A 112 -0.97 -21.33 6.17
C ALA A 112 -1.17 -20.41 4.93
N TRP A 113 -2.39 -19.93 4.63
CA TRP A 113 -2.63 -19.20 3.38
C TRP A 113 -2.05 -17.78 3.31
N GLY A 114 -2.14 -16.97 4.35
CA GLY A 114 -1.53 -15.65 4.44
C GLY A 114 -0.02 -15.70 4.59
N GLU A 115 0.56 -16.74 5.20
CA GLU A 115 1.99 -17.01 5.03
C GLU A 115 2.32 -17.29 3.57
N LYS A 116 1.45 -18.03 2.87
CA LYS A 116 1.60 -18.25 1.42
C LYS A 116 1.46 -16.97 0.60
N VAL A 117 0.54 -16.06 0.95
CA VAL A 117 0.46 -14.72 0.31
C VAL A 117 1.76 -13.96 0.51
N LEU A 118 2.31 -13.94 1.73
CA LEU A 118 3.60 -13.30 2.00
C LEU A 118 4.73 -13.97 1.21
N ALA A 119 4.78 -15.30 1.17
CA ALA A 119 5.79 -16.04 0.42
C ALA A 119 5.73 -15.75 -1.09
N LEU A 120 4.53 -15.64 -1.67
CA LEU A 120 4.34 -15.24 -3.07
C LEU A 120 4.75 -13.78 -3.33
N LEU A 121 4.77 -12.95 -2.29
CA LEU A 121 5.30 -11.59 -2.33
C LEU A 121 6.81 -11.51 -2.10
N ASP A 122 7.49 -12.64 -1.95
CA ASP A 122 8.88 -12.72 -1.50
C ASP A 122 9.09 -12.01 -0.14
N ARG A 123 8.13 -12.22 0.77
CA ARG A 123 8.10 -11.67 2.14
C ARG A 123 7.85 -12.77 3.17
N ASP A 124 8.13 -12.43 4.42
CA ASP A 124 7.83 -13.24 5.61
C ASP A 124 7.35 -12.34 6.76
N ARG A 125 7.11 -12.89 7.96
CA ARG A 125 6.67 -12.10 9.13
C ARG A 125 7.67 -11.05 9.64
N THR A 126 8.91 -11.10 9.18
CA THR A 126 9.94 -10.11 9.53
C THR A 126 9.98 -8.96 8.50
N THR A 127 9.59 -9.24 7.26
CA THR A 127 9.64 -8.33 6.12
C THR A 127 8.27 -7.95 5.57
N GLU A 128 7.19 -8.43 6.20
CA GLU A 128 5.81 -8.18 5.77
C GLU A 128 5.51 -6.68 5.65
N PRO A 129 4.64 -6.28 4.71
CA PRO A 129 4.24 -4.89 4.55
C PRO A 129 3.62 -4.35 5.84
N TYR A 130 3.64 -3.03 6.01
CA TYR A 130 3.04 -2.40 7.18
C TYR A 130 1.55 -2.69 7.31
N LEU A 131 0.82 -2.64 6.19
CA LEU A 131 -0.54 -3.12 6.06
C LEU A 131 -0.69 -3.84 4.72
N LEU A 132 -1.31 -5.02 4.76
CA LEU A 132 -1.82 -5.69 3.56
C LEU A 132 -3.19 -6.26 3.88
N ILE A 133 -4.17 -5.76 3.16
CA ILE A 133 -5.57 -6.17 3.24
C ILE A 133 -6.00 -6.46 1.82
N PHE A 134 -6.75 -7.53 1.63
CA PHE A 134 -7.46 -7.75 0.37
C PHE A 134 -8.92 -8.05 0.65
N GLY A 135 -9.75 -7.93 -0.37
CA GLY A 135 -11.16 -8.30 -0.29
C GLY A 135 -11.63 -9.00 -1.54
N THR A 136 -12.42 -10.04 -1.33
CA THR A 136 -13.05 -10.82 -2.41
C THR A 136 -14.56 -10.60 -2.42
N GLY A 137 -15.24 -11.09 -3.44
CA GLY A 137 -16.70 -11.22 -3.37
C GLY A 137 -17.12 -12.03 -2.15
N ARG A 138 -18.16 -11.58 -1.44
CA ARG A 138 -18.69 -12.27 -0.27
C ARG A 138 -19.56 -13.43 -0.70
N ALA A 139 -19.11 -14.65 -0.42
CA ALA A 139 -19.92 -15.85 -0.60
C ALA A 139 -21.23 -15.74 0.22
N ASN A 140 -22.30 -16.38 -0.24
CA ASN A 140 -23.64 -16.31 0.35
C ASN A 140 -24.37 -14.96 0.18
N SER A 141 -23.93 -14.14 -0.76
CA SER A 141 -24.62 -12.90 -1.13
C SER A 141 -25.30 -12.98 -2.51
N GLY A 142 -25.47 -14.20 -3.04
CA GLY A 142 -26.02 -14.43 -4.38
C GLY A 142 -25.03 -14.22 -5.53
N LEU A 143 -23.74 -14.08 -5.24
CA LEU A 143 -22.67 -14.02 -6.24
C LEU A 143 -22.38 -15.40 -6.83
N ASP A 144 -21.96 -15.41 -8.10
CA ASP A 144 -21.41 -16.58 -8.74
C ASP A 144 -20.08 -17.00 -8.09
N ASN A 145 -19.72 -18.27 -8.24
CA ASN A 145 -18.48 -18.79 -7.68
C ASN A 145 -17.23 -18.09 -8.26
N SER A 146 -17.24 -17.64 -9.51
CA SER A 146 -16.11 -16.85 -10.04
C SER A 146 -15.92 -15.54 -9.27
N ASP A 147 -17.02 -14.89 -8.93
CA ASP A 147 -17.03 -13.55 -8.36
C ASP A 147 -16.70 -13.61 -6.86
N ALA A 148 -17.19 -14.63 -6.16
CA ALA A 148 -16.84 -14.87 -4.76
C ALA A 148 -15.33 -15.10 -4.54
N TYR A 149 -14.60 -15.56 -5.56
CA TYR A 149 -13.16 -15.85 -5.52
C TYR A 149 -12.34 -14.87 -6.39
N THR A 150 -12.94 -13.74 -6.78
CA THR A 150 -12.24 -12.63 -7.42
C THR A 150 -11.83 -11.61 -6.37
N VAL A 151 -10.57 -11.17 -6.41
CA VAL A 151 -10.07 -10.08 -5.57
C VAL A 151 -10.49 -8.74 -6.19
N TYR A 152 -11.43 -8.07 -5.55
CA TYR A 152 -11.89 -6.74 -5.96
C TYR A 152 -11.26 -5.62 -5.15
N TYR A 153 -10.65 -5.92 -4.00
CA TYR A 153 -10.11 -4.92 -3.10
C TYR A 153 -8.67 -5.26 -2.67
N ILE A 154 -7.78 -4.27 -2.68
CA ILE A 154 -6.51 -4.29 -1.96
C ILE A 154 -6.38 -2.98 -1.20
N ALA A 155 -5.86 -3.03 0.02
CA ALA A 155 -5.22 -1.90 0.67
C ALA A 155 -3.79 -2.30 1.07
N TYR A 156 -2.81 -1.58 0.53
CA TYR A 156 -1.40 -1.87 0.73
C TYR A 156 -0.66 -0.65 1.27
N VAL A 157 0.15 -0.87 2.30
CA VAL A 157 1.10 0.11 2.83
C VAL A 157 2.43 -0.60 3.02
N ALA A 158 3.45 -0.21 2.25
CA ALA A 158 4.74 -0.90 2.26
C ALA A 158 5.48 -0.81 3.61
N ASN A 159 5.47 0.37 4.23
CA ASN A 159 6.13 0.67 5.50
C ASN A 159 5.45 1.85 6.21
N ALA A 160 5.83 2.14 7.45
CA ALA A 160 5.24 3.23 8.25
C ALA A 160 5.38 4.64 7.64
N ASN A 161 6.20 4.81 6.60
CA ASN A 161 6.39 6.07 5.88
C ASN A 161 5.97 5.97 4.39
N ALA A 162 5.15 4.99 4.03
CA ALA A 162 4.62 4.83 2.68
C ALA A 162 3.15 5.26 2.62
N PRO A 163 2.68 5.84 1.51
CA PRO A 163 1.25 6.09 1.34
C PRO A 163 0.49 4.77 1.21
N ALA A 164 -0.78 4.79 1.59
CA ALA A 164 -1.71 3.72 1.29
C ALA A 164 -2.09 3.78 -0.18
N ILE A 165 -2.07 2.63 -0.83
CA ILE A 165 -2.60 2.45 -2.17
C ILE A 165 -3.70 1.40 -2.14
N PHE A 166 -4.78 1.70 -2.86
CA PHE A 166 -5.94 0.86 -2.99
C PHE A 166 -6.11 0.40 -4.43
N TYR A 167 -6.44 -0.88 -4.58
CA TYR A 167 -7.05 -1.41 -5.79
C TYR A 167 -8.52 -1.67 -5.48
N ILE A 168 -9.44 -1.14 -6.27
CA ILE A 168 -10.88 -1.28 -6.06
C ILE A 168 -11.53 -1.49 -7.42
N ASN A 169 -12.00 -2.72 -7.66
CA ASN A 169 -12.74 -3.12 -8.86
C ASN A 169 -12.10 -2.64 -10.18
N GLY A 170 -10.79 -2.89 -10.35
CA GLY A 170 -10.04 -2.52 -11.55
C GLY A 170 -9.36 -1.15 -11.48
N GLU A 171 -9.69 -0.30 -10.51
CA GLU A 171 -9.12 1.04 -10.37
C GLU A 171 -8.12 1.15 -9.24
N TRP A 172 -7.08 1.96 -9.45
CA TRP A 172 -6.08 2.26 -8.43
C TRP A 172 -6.26 3.67 -7.88
N ARG A 173 -6.14 3.83 -6.56
CA ARG A 173 -6.25 5.15 -5.89
C ARG A 173 -5.46 5.23 -4.59
N PHE A 174 -5.16 6.46 -4.17
CA PHE A 174 -4.49 6.77 -2.90
C PHE A 174 -5.43 7.40 -1.86
N GLN A 175 -6.65 7.73 -2.27
CA GLN A 175 -7.69 8.29 -1.40
C GLN A 175 -8.41 7.16 -0.67
N TYR A 176 -8.88 7.44 0.54
CA TYR A 176 -9.59 6.44 1.32
C TYR A 176 -10.91 6.07 0.62
N PRO A 177 -11.33 4.78 0.57
CA PRO A 177 -12.44 4.34 -0.28
C PRO A 177 -13.81 4.96 0.01
N THR A 178 -14.01 5.46 1.23
CA THR A 178 -15.26 6.11 1.66
C THR A 178 -15.18 7.64 1.64
N ASP A 179 -14.02 8.22 1.32
CA ASP A 179 -13.90 9.66 1.10
C ASP A 179 -14.52 10.02 -0.25
N SER A 180 -15.00 11.25 -0.41
CA SER A 180 -15.73 11.67 -1.62
C SER A 180 -14.79 11.78 -2.85
N PRO A 181 -15.13 11.18 -4.01
CA PRO A 181 -16.32 10.37 -4.28
C PRO A 181 -16.17 8.95 -3.71
N ALA A 182 -17.12 8.58 -2.85
CA ALA A 182 -17.10 7.28 -2.18
C ALA A 182 -17.34 6.17 -3.20
N VAL A 183 -16.47 5.16 -3.18
CA VAL A 183 -16.58 3.95 -4.01
C VAL A 183 -16.91 2.71 -3.20
N MET A 184 -17.06 2.89 -1.88
CA MET A 184 -17.49 1.85 -0.97
C MET A 184 -18.56 2.37 -0.02
N ARG A 185 -19.50 1.50 0.33
CA ARG A 185 -20.54 1.78 1.32
C ARG A 185 -20.77 0.58 2.22
N LYS A 186 -21.43 0.82 3.35
CA LYS A 186 -21.84 -0.23 4.29
C LYS A 186 -23.34 -0.25 4.44
N GLN A 187 -23.95 -1.42 4.28
CA GLN A 187 -25.40 -1.63 4.47
C GLN A 187 -25.63 -2.94 5.21
N ASN A 188 -26.46 -2.91 6.26
CA ASN A 188 -26.81 -4.08 7.07
C ASN A 188 -25.58 -4.87 7.58
N GLY A 189 -24.48 -4.17 7.88
CA GLY A 189 -23.22 -4.78 8.32
C GLY A 189 -22.30 -5.27 7.20
N ILE A 190 -22.76 -5.33 5.95
CA ILE A 190 -21.95 -5.79 4.81
C ILE A 190 -21.33 -4.59 4.11
N ASN A 191 -20.06 -4.72 3.71
CA ASN A 191 -19.36 -3.73 2.91
C ASN A 191 -19.59 -4.03 1.43
N TYR A 192 -19.79 -2.99 0.63
CA TYR A 192 -20.05 -3.09 -0.80
C TYR A 192 -19.13 -2.15 -1.58
N ILE A 193 -18.66 -2.59 -2.74
CA ILE A 193 -18.11 -1.69 -3.77
C ILE A 193 -19.28 -1.15 -4.58
N ILE A 194 -19.32 0.16 -4.75
CA ILE A 194 -20.33 0.84 -5.53
C ILE A 194 -20.03 0.62 -7.00
N THR A 195 -20.96 0.01 -7.73
CA THR A 195 -20.89 -0.11 -9.18
C THR A 195 -21.70 1.03 -9.77
N ASP A 196 -21.06 2.02 -10.40
CA ASP A 196 -21.71 3.22 -10.97
C ASP A 196 -22.48 2.89 -12.28
N ASP A 197 -23.15 1.75 -12.33
CA ASP A 197 -23.85 1.24 -13.51
C ASP A 197 -25.29 1.75 -13.62
N GLY A 198 -25.75 2.54 -12.64
CA GLY A 198 -27.11 3.07 -12.59
C GLY A 198 -28.19 2.00 -12.36
N ILE A 199 -27.80 0.76 -12.05
CA ILE A 199 -28.71 -0.35 -11.78
C ILE A 199 -28.77 -0.54 -10.27
N ALA A 200 -29.92 -0.25 -9.67
CA ALA A 200 -30.10 -0.44 -8.24
C ALA A 200 -29.79 -1.89 -7.84
N ASN A 201 -28.83 -2.06 -6.92
CA ASN A 201 -28.41 -3.31 -6.27
C ASN A 201 -27.39 -4.22 -6.99
N ASN A 202 -26.60 -3.74 -7.96
CA ASN A 202 -25.48 -4.52 -8.52
C ASN A 202 -24.14 -4.35 -7.76
N ASP A 203 -24.15 -3.58 -6.67
CA ASP A 203 -22.97 -3.37 -5.85
C ASP A 203 -22.38 -4.68 -5.34
N ILE A 204 -21.05 -4.79 -5.40
CA ILE A 204 -20.35 -6.05 -5.12
C ILE A 204 -20.16 -6.17 -3.60
N PRO A 205 -20.78 -7.15 -2.92
CA PRO A 205 -20.56 -7.38 -1.50
C PRO A 205 -19.14 -7.92 -1.29
N ILE A 206 -18.40 -7.32 -0.36
CA ILE A 206 -16.99 -7.64 -0.12
C ILE A 206 -16.80 -8.33 1.23
N GLN A 207 -15.96 -9.36 1.22
CA GLN A 207 -15.35 -9.96 2.39
C GLN A 207 -13.88 -9.55 2.46
N TYR A 208 -13.46 -8.90 3.55
CA TYR A 208 -12.07 -8.50 3.76
C TYR A 208 -11.25 -9.59 4.45
N TYR A 209 -9.94 -9.54 4.22
CA TYR A 209 -8.92 -10.39 4.83
C TYR A 209 -7.67 -9.53 5.12
N VAL A 210 -7.07 -9.65 6.30
CA VAL A 210 -5.96 -8.78 6.75
C VAL A 210 -4.66 -9.59 6.88
N VAL A 211 -3.88 -9.66 5.82
CA VAL A 211 -2.65 -10.48 5.75
C VAL A 211 -1.56 -9.97 6.69
N SER A 212 -1.41 -8.65 6.80
CA SER A 212 -0.43 -7.99 7.67
C SER A 212 -1.02 -6.75 8.34
N ASN A 213 -0.71 -6.59 9.62
CA ASN A 213 -1.00 -5.41 10.41
C ASN A 213 0.13 -5.12 11.41
N LYS A 214 1.11 -4.31 10.98
CA LYS A 214 2.24 -3.86 11.83
C LYS A 214 1.99 -2.51 12.52
N THR A 215 0.74 -2.04 12.55
CA THR A 215 0.42 -0.71 13.08
C THR A 215 0.62 -0.60 14.60
N ASN A 216 0.53 -1.72 15.31
CA ASN A 216 0.56 -1.78 16.78
C ASN A 216 -0.45 -0.82 17.45
N ILE A 217 -1.56 -0.53 16.78
CA ILE A 217 -2.66 0.28 17.32
C ILE A 217 -3.59 -0.67 18.09
N ASN A 218 -4.02 -0.25 19.29
CA ASN A 218 -5.00 -1.00 20.08
C ASN A 218 -6.45 -0.60 19.75
N ASP A 219 -6.63 0.52 19.05
CA ASP A 219 -7.88 1.05 18.51
C ASP A 219 -8.13 0.53 17.06
N ASN A 220 -9.22 0.97 16.42
CA ASN A 220 -9.57 0.66 15.05
C ASN A 220 -8.53 1.15 14.02
N PHE A 221 -7.68 0.24 13.52
CA PHE A 221 -6.65 0.59 12.55
C PHE A 221 -7.18 1.04 11.17
N TRP A 222 -8.47 0.83 10.85
CA TRP A 222 -9.05 1.24 9.56
C TRP A 222 -9.24 2.76 9.48
N THR A 223 -9.91 3.35 10.47
CA THR A 223 -10.40 4.73 10.42
C THR A 223 -10.04 5.59 11.62
N SER A 224 -9.25 5.07 12.57
CA SER A 224 -8.81 5.85 13.73
C SER A 224 -8.05 7.12 13.29
N THR A 225 -8.01 8.11 14.17
CA THR A 225 -7.25 9.35 13.96
C THR A 225 -5.76 9.19 14.30
N ASP A 226 -5.34 8.03 14.82
CA ASP A 226 -3.93 7.72 15.04
C ASP A 226 -3.16 7.76 13.71
N SER A 227 -2.01 8.44 13.71
CA SER A 227 -1.11 8.56 12.55
C SER A 227 -0.70 7.24 11.90
N ARG A 228 -0.79 6.13 12.64
CA ARG A 228 -0.44 4.78 12.20
C ARG A 228 -1.57 4.07 11.47
N SER A 229 -2.79 4.61 11.50
CA SER A 229 -4.00 4.00 10.91
C SER A 229 -3.96 4.03 9.39
N LEU A 230 -4.67 3.10 8.75
CA LEU A 230 -4.80 3.04 7.30
C LEU A 230 -5.26 4.39 6.71
N ARG A 231 -6.27 5.02 7.31
CA ARG A 231 -6.77 6.34 6.86
C ARG A 231 -5.71 7.44 6.93
N SER A 232 -4.83 7.43 7.94
CA SER A 232 -3.75 8.43 8.04
C SER A 232 -2.67 8.27 6.97
N HIS A 233 -2.56 7.08 6.39
CA HIS A 233 -1.69 6.81 5.24
C HIS A 233 -2.31 7.20 3.89
N CYS A 234 -3.57 7.64 3.86
CA CYS A 234 -4.26 8.00 2.62
C CYS A 234 -4.11 9.48 2.29
N GLU A 235 -4.23 9.83 1.00
CA GLU A 235 -4.36 11.23 0.61
C GLU A 235 -5.75 11.76 1.00
N PRO A 236 -5.85 13.03 1.46
CA PRO A 236 -4.78 14.04 1.59
C PRO A 236 -4.05 14.02 2.95
N HIS A 237 -4.34 13.06 3.82
CA HIS A 237 -3.84 13.02 5.20
C HIS A 237 -2.37 12.60 5.32
N PHE A 238 -1.86 11.86 4.36
CA PHE A 238 -0.50 11.36 4.35
C PHE A 238 0.52 12.50 4.25
N LYS A 239 1.43 12.56 5.24
CA LYS A 239 2.46 13.62 5.36
C LYS A 239 3.88 13.14 5.03
N GLY A 240 4.03 11.97 4.41
CA GLY A 240 5.35 11.37 4.12
C GLY A 240 6.17 12.04 3.03
#